data_AF-A0A2U1FFY3-F1
#
_entry.id   AF-A0A2U1FFY3-F1
#
_cell.length_a   1.000
_cell.length_b   1.000
_cell.length_c   1.000
_cell.angle_alpha   90.00
_cell.angle_beta   90.00
_cell.angle_gamma   90.00
#
_symmetry.space_group_name_H-M   'P 1'
#
loop_
_entity.id
_entity.type
_entity.pdbx_description
1 polymer ?
#
loop_
_entity_poly.entity_id
_entity_poly.type
_entity_poly.pdbx_seq_one_letter_code
_entity_poly.pdbx_strand_id
1 'polypeptide(L)'
;MNIAEAPKAIRELEAAREELESIKDEALTLGQVNPPARDQVSLDAAAALARTAVDGPTSFMQALDQGIREIDALIHALRAGFESYRANDEEALALYRSQ
;
A
#
# COMPACT_ATOMS: atom_id res chain seq x y z
N MET A 1 -12.92 -9.10 17.96
CA MET A 1 -11.94 -8.11 17.48
C MET A 1 -11.93 -6.99 18.50
N ASN A 2 -10.80 -6.71 19.16
CA ASN A 2 -10.74 -5.75 20.25
C ASN A 2 -10.63 -4.34 19.68
N ILE A 3 -11.66 -3.51 19.87
CA ILE A 3 -11.75 -2.16 19.27
C ILE A 3 -10.62 -1.24 19.77
N ALA A 4 -10.03 -1.54 20.93
CA ALA A 4 -8.88 -0.83 21.45
C ALA A 4 -7.62 -0.96 20.57
N GLU A 5 -7.49 -2.01 19.75
CA GLU A 5 -6.33 -2.24 18.89
C GLU A 5 -6.46 -1.56 17.53
N ALA A 6 -7.64 -1.04 17.20
CA ALA A 6 -7.95 -0.34 15.96
C ALA A 6 -6.95 0.74 15.55
N PRO A 7 -6.55 1.68 16.43
CA PRO A 7 -5.64 2.74 16.05
C PRO A 7 -4.21 2.22 15.88
N LYS A 8 -3.87 1.08 16.51
CA LYS A 8 -2.59 0.40 16.30
C LYS A 8 -2.54 -0.24 14.91
N ALA A 9 -3.60 -0.97 14.54
CA ALA A 9 -3.71 -1.59 13.22
C ALA A 9 -3.68 -0.56 12.07
N ILE A 10 -4.37 0.57 12.23
CA ILE A 10 -4.32 1.66 11.23
C ILE A 10 -2.90 2.22 11.11
N ARG A 11 -2.20 2.48 12.22
CA ARG A 11 -0.81 2.96 12.19
C ARG A 11 0.16 1.97 11.54
N GLU A 12 -0.02 0.68 11.79
CA GLU A 12 0.79 -0.36 11.16
C GLU A 12 0.55 -0.43 9.65
N LEU A 13 -0.69 -0.27 9.20
CA LEU A 13 -1.03 -0.19 7.78
C LEU A 13 -0.49 1.09 7.12
N GLU A 14 -0.56 2.23 7.81
CA GLU A 14 0.03 3.49 7.34
C GLU A 14 1.55 3.38 7.19
N ALA A 15 2.24 2.77 8.15
CA ALA A 15 3.69 2.52 8.07
C ALA A 15 4.04 1.57 6.91
N ALA A 16 3.28 0.50 6.72
CA ALA A 16 3.48 -0.42 5.60
C ALA A 16 3.25 0.27 4.25
N ARG A 17 2.24 1.15 4.16
CA ARG A 17 1.99 1.98 2.97
C ARG A 17 3.19 2.88 2.65
N GLU A 18 3.74 3.56 3.64
CA GLU A 18 4.92 4.41 3.49
C GLU A 18 6.16 3.61 3.05
N GLU A 19 6.34 2.40 3.60
CA GLU A 19 7.42 1.51 3.19
C GLU A 19 7.28 1.08 1.72
N LEU A 20 6.06 0.73 1.27
CA LEU A 20 5.82 0.40 -0.13
C LEU A 20 6.08 1.58 -1.07
N GLU A 21 5.71 2.80 -0.69
CA GLU A 21 6.03 4.02 -1.46
C GLU A 21 7.55 4.24 -1.55
N SER A 22 8.29 4.02 -0.45
CA SER A 22 9.76 4.10 -0.47
C SER A 22 10.38 3.06 -1.41
N ILE A 23 9.90 1.82 -1.38
CA ILE A 23 10.37 0.74 -2.27
C ILE A 23 10.04 1.07 -3.74
N LYS A 24 8.94 1.78 -3.98
CA LYS A 24 8.54 2.21 -5.31
C LYS A 24 9.52 3.21 -5.91
N ASP A 25 10.01 4.15 -5.11
CA ASP A 25 11.07 5.09 -5.52
C ASP A 25 12.39 4.36 -5.85
N GLU A 26 12.73 3.31 -5.09
CA GLU A 26 13.89 2.45 -5.40
C GLU A 26 13.69 1.66 -6.71
N ALA A 27 12.48 1.16 -6.96
CA ALA A 27 12.14 0.45 -8.19
C ALA A 27 12.29 1.33 -9.44
N LEU A 28 11.98 2.63 -9.34
CA LEU A 28 12.24 3.59 -10.42
C LEU A 28 13.74 3.69 -10.74
N THR A 29 14.59 3.66 -9.71
CA THR A 29 16.05 3.71 -9.87
C THR A 29 16.56 2.44 -10.58
N LEU A 30 16.00 1.28 -10.23
CA LEU A 30 16.30 0.01 -10.93
C LEU A 30 15.83 0.00 -12.38
N GLY A 31 14.77 0.75 -12.70
CA GLY A 31 14.29 0.93 -14.07
C GLY A 31 15.24 1.72 -14.98
N GLN A 32 16.16 2.49 -14.39
CA GLN A 32 17.02 3.45 -15.10
C GLN A 32 18.49 2.98 -15.20
N VAL A 33 18.74 1.68 -15.09
CA VAL A 33 20.10 1.14 -15.10
C VAL A 33 20.79 1.42 -16.44
N ASN A 34 21.89 2.17 -16.38
CA ASN A 34 22.76 2.39 -17.52
C ASN A 34 23.61 1.13 -17.77
N PRO A 35 23.59 0.57 -18.98
CA PRO A 35 24.39 -0.59 -19.30
C PRO A 35 25.90 -0.26 -19.27
N PRO A 36 26.75 -1.16 -18.76
CA PRO A 36 28.19 -0.93 -18.63
C PRO A 36 28.92 -0.87 -19.98
N ALA A 37 28.29 -1.40 -21.03
CA ALA A 37 28.81 -1.39 -22.39
C ALA A 37 27.66 -1.18 -23.39
N ARG A 38 28.01 -0.76 -24.61
CA ARG A 38 27.07 -0.49 -25.72
C ARG A 38 26.88 -1.69 -26.65
N ASP A 39 27.36 -2.87 -26.26
CA ASP A 39 27.06 -4.08 -27.00
C ASP A 39 25.58 -4.47 -26.81
N GLN A 40 25.06 -5.22 -27.78
CA GLN A 40 23.64 -5.57 -27.81
C GLN A 40 23.20 -6.35 -26.56
N VAL A 41 24.07 -7.20 -25.99
CA VAL A 41 23.73 -8.01 -24.81
C VAL A 41 23.55 -7.12 -23.58
N SER A 42 24.46 -6.17 -23.38
CA SER A 42 24.35 -5.20 -22.28
C SER A 42 23.09 -4.33 -22.41
N LEU A 43 22.75 -3.89 -23.63
CA LEU A 43 21.53 -3.12 -23.89
C LEU A 43 20.26 -3.94 -23.63
N ASP A 44 20.23 -5.19 -24.09
CA ASP A 44 19.09 -6.10 -23.91
C ASP A 44 18.87 -6.45 -22.43
N ALA A 45 19.96 -6.65 -21.68
CA ALA A 45 19.91 -6.90 -20.24
C ALA A 45 19.35 -5.70 -19.47
N ALA A 46 19.83 -4.49 -19.77
CA ALA A 46 19.30 -3.26 -19.18
C ALA A 46 17.81 -3.09 -19.50
N ALA A 47 17.40 -3.36 -20.75
CA ALA A 47 16.00 -3.29 -21.15
C ALA A 47 15.12 -4.36 -20.46
N ALA A 48 15.63 -5.58 -20.25
CA ALA A 48 14.91 -6.63 -19.52
C ALA A 48 14.71 -6.27 -18.04
N LEU A 49 15.73 -5.68 -17.41
CA LEU A 49 15.65 -5.20 -16.04
C LEU A 49 14.64 -4.06 -15.91
N ALA A 50 14.69 -3.08 -16.83
CA ALA A 50 13.75 -1.96 -16.86
C ALA A 50 12.29 -2.42 -17.01
N ARG A 51 12.02 -3.38 -17.90
CA ARG A 51 10.67 -3.98 -18.04
C ARG A 51 10.21 -4.67 -16.77
N THR A 52 11.09 -5.42 -16.10
CA THR A 52 10.73 -6.14 -14.88
C THR A 52 10.47 -5.17 -13.72
N ALA A 53 11.25 -4.10 -13.64
CA ALA A 53 11.13 -3.10 -12.59
C ALA A 53 9.91 -2.18 -12.77
N VAL A 54 9.70 -1.62 -13.97
CA VAL A 54 8.77 -0.49 -14.18
C VAL A 54 7.72 -0.77 -15.25
N ASP A 55 8.11 -1.11 -16.49
CA ASP A 55 7.24 -0.98 -17.67
C ASP A 55 6.54 -2.27 -18.16
N GLY A 56 6.78 -3.41 -17.50
CA GLY A 56 6.23 -4.71 -17.88
C GLY A 56 4.86 -5.01 -17.28
N PRO A 57 4.05 -5.88 -17.92
CA PRO A 57 2.91 -6.51 -17.24
C PRO A 57 3.44 -7.31 -16.05
N THR A 58 2.78 -7.19 -14.91
CA THR A 58 3.24 -7.79 -13.64
C THR A 58 4.62 -7.26 -13.20
N SER A 59 4.99 -6.04 -13.62
CA SER A 59 6.21 -5.40 -13.13
C SER A 59 6.16 -5.22 -11.63
N PHE A 60 7.34 -5.09 -11.03
CA PHE A 60 7.46 -4.83 -9.61
C PHE A 60 6.70 -3.55 -9.21
N MET A 61 6.81 -2.49 -10.03
CA MET A 61 6.02 -1.26 -9.89
C MET A 61 4.51 -1.52 -9.82
N GLN A 62 3.96 -2.32 -10.74
CA GLN A 62 2.52 -2.64 -10.73
C GLN A 62 2.11 -3.42 -9.48
N ALA A 63 2.96 -4.34 -8.99
CA ALA A 63 2.69 -5.08 -7.78
C ALA A 63 2.68 -4.17 -6.54
N LEU A 64 3.61 -3.20 -6.46
CA LEU A 64 3.65 -2.19 -5.41
C LEU A 64 2.41 -1.30 -5.46
N ASP A 65 2.03 -0.80 -6.64
CA ASP A 65 0.81 0.00 -6.82
C ASP A 65 -0.46 -0.76 -6.44
N GLN A 66 -0.52 -2.06 -6.69
CA GLN A 66 -1.62 -2.90 -6.24
C GLN A 66 -1.62 -3.04 -4.71
N GLY A 67 -0.47 -3.34 -4.10
CA GLY A 67 -0.33 -3.46 -2.65
C GLY A 67 -0.71 -2.18 -1.91
N ILE A 68 -0.28 -1.01 -2.38
CA ILE A 68 -0.64 0.30 -1.81
C ILE A 68 -2.16 0.50 -1.86
N ARG A 69 -2.80 0.22 -3.00
CA ARG A 69 -4.25 0.33 -3.15
C ARG A 69 -5.02 -0.59 -2.21
N GLU A 70 -4.52 -1.81 -2.00
CA GLU A 70 -5.12 -2.76 -1.06
C GLU A 70 -4.99 -2.28 0.39
N ILE A 71 -3.83 -1.74 0.77
CA ILE A 71 -3.63 -1.15 2.10
C ILE A 71 -4.55 0.05 2.32
N ASP A 72 -4.66 0.96 1.33
CA ASP A 72 -5.55 2.11 1.40
C ASP A 72 -7.01 1.67 1.59
N ALA A 73 -7.45 0.63 0.87
CA ALA A 73 -8.78 0.05 1.02
C ALA A 73 -9.00 -0.54 2.42
N LEU A 74 -8.00 -1.23 2.99
CA LEU A 74 -8.06 -1.76 4.35
C LEU A 74 -8.15 -0.66 5.41
N ILE A 75 -7.34 0.40 5.28
CA ILE A 75 -7.39 1.56 6.17
C ILE A 75 -8.78 2.21 6.12
N HIS A 76 -9.33 2.41 4.91
CA HIS A 76 -10.65 2.99 4.73
C HIS A 76 -11.75 2.13 5.37
N ALA A 77 -11.73 0.82 5.12
CA ALA A 77 -12.70 -0.12 5.68
C ALA A 77 -12.64 -0.15 7.22
N LEU A 78 -11.44 -0.13 7.80
CA LEU A 78 -11.26 -0.05 9.26
C LEU A 78 -11.85 1.25 9.81
N ARG A 79 -11.49 2.41 9.25
CA ARG A 79 -12.00 3.72 9.69
C ARG A 79 -13.54 3.77 9.65
N ALA A 80 -14.14 3.37 8.52
CA ALA A 80 -15.59 3.33 8.36
C ALA A 80 -16.27 2.37 9.37
N GLY A 81 -15.67 1.20 9.60
CA GLY A 81 -16.16 0.24 10.59
C GLY A 81 -16.16 0.79 12.01
N PHE A 82 -15.12 1.55 12.39
CA PHE A 82 -15.05 2.17 13.73
C PHE A 82 -16.01 3.34 13.90
N GLU A 83 -16.21 4.15 12.87
CA GLU A 83 -17.19 5.23 12.90
C GLU A 83 -18.61 4.66 13.06
N SER A 84 -18.95 3.61 12.29
CA SER A 84 -20.24 2.92 12.42
C SER A 84 -20.42 2.29 13.81
N TYR A 85 -19.37 1.68 14.37
CA TYR A 85 -19.45 1.12 15.72
C TYR A 85 -19.68 2.21 16.78
N ARG A 86 -18.95 3.34 16.71
CA ARG A 86 -19.15 4.46 17.65
C ARG A 86 -20.56 5.01 17.60
N ALA A 87 -21.09 5.23 16.40
CA ALA A 87 -22.45 5.77 16.23
C ALA A 87 -23.50 4.85 16.87
N ASN A 88 -23.38 3.53 16.66
CA ASN A 88 -24.29 2.54 17.23
C ASN A 88 -24.19 2.46 18.76
N ASP A 89 -22.98 2.57 19.32
CA ASP A 89 -22.77 2.55 20.77
C ASP A 89 -23.34 3.82 21.44
N GLU A 90 -23.16 4.99 20.82
CA GLU A 90 -23.76 6.25 21.27
C GLU A 90 -25.29 6.21 21.22
N GLU A 91 -25.88 5.65 20.16
CA GLU A 91 -27.33 5.47 20.03
C GLU A 91 -27.87 4.52 21.10
N ALA A 92 -27.20 3.39 21.34
CA ALA A 92 -27.57 2.44 22.38
C ALA A 92 -27.51 3.05 23.78
N LEU A 93 -26.48 3.84 24.07
CA LEU A 93 -26.34 4.57 25.34
C LEU A 93 -27.40 5.66 25.49
N ALA A 94 -27.75 6.37 24.41
CA ALA A 94 -28.81 7.38 24.42
C ALA A 94 -30.19 6.77 24.71
N LEU A 95 -30.50 5.63 24.08
CA LEU A 95 -31.72 4.87 24.35
C LEU A 95 -31.80 4.41 25.82
N TYR A 96 -30.70 3.91 26.37
CA TYR A 96 -30.66 3.46 27.77
C TYR A 96 -30.83 4.60 28.78
N ARG A 97 -30.35 5.81 28.47
CA ARG A 97 -30.52 7.01 29.33
C ARG A 97 -31.90 7.66 29.23
N SER A 98 -32.68 7.32 28.21
CA SER A 98 -34.04 7.83 27.99
C SER A 98 -35.14 6.98 28.64
N GLN A 99 -34.76 5.87 29.29
CA GLN A 99 -35.62 5.02 30.13
C GLN A 99 -35.46 5.38 31.60
#